data_AF-A0A4S8LVT7-F1
#
_entry.id   AF-A0A4S8LVT7-F1
#
_cell.length_a   1.000
_cell.length_b   1.000
_cell.length_c   1.000
_cell.angle_alpha   90.00
_cell.angle_beta   90.00
_cell.angle_gamma   90.00
#
_symmetry.space_group_name_H-M   'P 1'
#
loop_
_entity.id
_entity.type
_entity.pdbx_description
1 polymer ?
#
loop_
_entity_poly.entity_id
_entity_poly.type
_entity_poly.pdbx_seq_one_letter_code
_entity_poly.pdbx_strand_id
1 'polypeptide(L)'
;MPKLTIMEEVLLLGIKDKQGYLSFWNDNISYALRGCILIELALRRRIALVHDPARRKLPLSERLIEVIDDRQTGETILDEALKMMKSVQDPPSGETGYVSGGGEKMSVNNWIDLLSGETWKVLN
;
A
#
# COMPACT_ATOMS: atom_id res chain seq x y z
N MET A 1 15.15 -11.16 6.87
CA MET A 1 13.75 -11.03 6.39
C MET A 1 13.15 -12.43 6.37
N PRO A 2 11.88 -12.63 6.73
CA PRO A 2 11.21 -13.91 6.57
C PRO A 2 11.27 -14.38 5.10
N LYS A 3 11.14 -15.69 4.88
CA LYS A 3 11.20 -16.26 3.52
C LYS A 3 9.93 -15.99 2.71
N LEU A 4 8.80 -15.84 3.39
CA LEU A 4 7.50 -15.55 2.78
C LEU A 4 7.04 -14.16 3.24
N THR A 5 6.39 -13.45 2.34
CA THR A 5 5.60 -12.26 2.63
C THR A 5 4.30 -12.64 3.32
N ILE A 6 3.68 -11.70 4.06
CA ILE A 6 2.35 -11.92 4.64
C ILE A 6 1.32 -12.27 3.55
N MET A 7 1.43 -11.68 2.35
CA MET A 7 0.54 -12.00 1.24
C MET A 7 0.62 -13.48 0.84
N GLU A 8 1.82 -14.04 0.78
CA GLU A 8 2.03 -15.46 0.45
C GLU A 8 1.53 -16.38 1.58
N GLU A 9 1.74 -16.00 2.85
CA GLU A 9 1.21 -16.76 3.99
C GLU A 9 -0.32 -16.79 3.97
N VAL A 10 -0.98 -15.66 3.70
CA VAL A 10 -2.44 -15.57 3.55
C VAL A 10 -2.93 -16.40 2.35
N LEU A 11 -2.21 -16.37 1.24
CA LEU A 11 -2.54 -17.19 0.08
C LEU A 11 -2.45 -18.69 0.39
N LEU A 12 -1.40 -19.11 1.10
CA LEU A 12 -1.20 -20.52 1.50
C LEU A 12 -2.32 -21.03 2.42
N LEU A 13 -2.85 -20.19 3.32
CA LEU A 13 -4.02 -20.54 4.13
C LEU A 13 -5.28 -20.83 3.29
N GLY A 14 -5.36 -20.26 2.08
CA GLY A 14 -6.47 -20.45 1.17
C GLY A 14 -6.33 -21.68 0.25
N ILE A 15 -5.12 -22.19 0.04
CA ILE A 15 -4.85 -23.27 -0.92
C ILE A 15 -5.22 -24.63 -0.31
N LYS A 16 -5.90 -25.47 -1.09
CA LYS A 16 -6.11 -26.87 -0.70
C LYS A 16 -4.94 -27.74 -1.11
N ASP A 17 -4.43 -28.53 -0.16
CA ASP A 17 -3.25 -29.40 -0.32
C ASP A 17 -3.27 -30.32 -1.54
N LYS A 18 -4.44 -30.84 -1.91
CA LYS A 18 -4.58 -31.85 -2.98
C LYS A 18 -5.11 -31.31 -4.29
N GLN A 19 -5.73 -30.13 -4.29
CA GLN A 19 -6.44 -29.62 -5.46
C GLN A 19 -5.75 -28.44 -6.13
N GLY A 20 -4.79 -27.77 -5.46
CA GLY A 20 -3.98 -26.72 -6.09
C GLY A 20 -4.73 -25.43 -6.45
N TYR A 21 -6.03 -25.33 -6.13
CA TYR A 21 -6.82 -24.11 -6.26
C TYR A 21 -7.26 -23.58 -4.89
N LEU A 22 -7.59 -22.29 -4.86
CA LEU A 22 -7.99 -21.60 -3.64
C LEU A 22 -9.41 -22.00 -3.23
N SER A 23 -9.58 -22.32 -1.95
CA SER A 23 -10.83 -22.82 -1.39
C SER A 23 -11.99 -21.82 -1.53
N PHE A 24 -11.68 -20.52 -1.45
CA PHE A 24 -12.67 -19.45 -1.35
C PHE A 24 -12.17 -18.10 -1.90
N TRP A 25 -11.50 -18.07 -3.06
CA TRP A 25 -11.06 -16.79 -3.66
C TRP A 25 -12.25 -15.89 -3.96
N ASN A 26 -12.26 -14.70 -3.36
CA ASN A 26 -13.31 -13.69 -3.56
C ASN A 26 -12.69 -12.29 -3.42
N ASP A 27 -13.49 -11.27 -3.70
CA ASP A 27 -13.07 -9.88 -3.66
C ASP A 27 -12.61 -9.44 -2.26
N ASN A 28 -13.18 -10.02 -1.19
CA ASN A 28 -12.73 -9.73 0.18
C ASN A 28 -11.29 -10.20 0.44
N ILE A 29 -10.90 -11.36 -0.09
CA ILE A 29 -9.50 -11.83 0.00
C ILE A 29 -8.59 -10.93 -0.82
N SER A 30 -9.03 -10.55 -2.02
CA SER A 30 -8.31 -9.62 -2.88
C SER A 30 -8.03 -8.30 -2.12
N TYR A 31 -9.06 -7.68 -1.55
CA TYR A 31 -8.95 -6.44 -0.78
C TYR A 31 -8.06 -6.59 0.47
N ALA A 32 -8.20 -7.69 1.22
CA ALA A 32 -7.36 -7.98 2.38
C ALA A 32 -5.87 -8.07 2.04
N LEU A 33 -5.51 -8.67 0.90
CA LEU A 33 -4.13 -8.76 0.44
C LEU A 33 -3.50 -7.38 0.17
N ARG A 34 -4.29 -6.36 -0.20
CA ARG A 34 -3.78 -4.99 -0.35
C ARG A 34 -3.49 -4.36 1.01
N GLY A 35 -4.28 -4.69 2.03
CA GLY A 35 -3.95 -4.39 3.42
C GLY A 35 -2.61 -5.02 3.84
N CYS A 36 -2.37 -6.28 3.45
CA CYS A 36 -1.11 -6.98 3.74
C CYS A 36 0.10 -6.29 3.09
N ILE A 37 -0.03 -5.73 1.88
CA ILE A 37 1.03 -4.92 1.23
C ILE A 37 1.45 -3.76 2.14
N LEU A 38 0.48 -2.98 2.66
CA LEU A 38 0.79 -1.84 3.53
C LEU A 38 1.40 -2.28 4.87
N ILE A 39 0.90 -3.37 5.46
CA ILE A 39 1.47 -3.93 6.69
C ILE A 39 2.93 -4.34 6.47
N GLU A 40 3.21 -5.08 5.40
CA GLU A 40 4.55 -5.57 5.07
C GLU A 40 5.52 -4.41 4.79
N LEU A 41 5.09 -3.38 4.02
CA LEU A 41 5.89 -2.17 3.78
C LEU A 41 6.21 -1.42 5.10
N ALA A 42 5.25 -1.34 6.02
CA ALA A 42 5.45 -0.71 7.33
C ALA A 42 6.43 -1.52 8.19
N LEU A 43 6.31 -2.85 8.22
CA LEU A 43 7.24 -3.75 8.93
C LEU A 43 8.66 -3.68 8.36
N ARG A 44 8.79 -3.49 7.04
CA ARG A 44 10.07 -3.25 6.34
C ARG A 44 10.56 -1.81 6.43
N ARG A 45 9.87 -0.94 7.18
CA ARG A 45 10.22 0.47 7.41
C ARG A 45 10.31 1.30 6.11
N ARG A 46 9.48 0.97 5.11
CA ARG A 46 9.35 1.74 3.86
C ARG A 46 8.36 2.88 3.99
N ILE A 47 7.31 2.65 4.78
CA ILE A 47 6.23 3.61 5.01
C ILE A 47 5.95 3.77 6.50
N ALA A 48 5.39 4.91 6.87
CA ALA A 48 4.93 5.20 8.22
C ALA A 48 3.70 6.11 8.20
N LEU A 49 2.99 6.20 9.33
CA LEU A 49 1.95 7.22 9.48
C LEU A 49 2.59 8.61 9.57
N VAL A 50 2.02 9.57 8.84
CA VAL A 50 2.45 10.98 8.85
C VAL A 50 2.48 11.51 10.26
N HIS A 51 3.63 12.07 10.68
CA HIS A 51 3.82 12.58 12.04
C HIS A 51 3.02 13.86 12.30
N ASP A 52 1.72 13.71 12.57
CA ASP A 52 0.81 14.79 12.97
C ASP A 52 0.11 14.41 14.29
N PRO A 53 0.25 15.19 15.38
CA PRO A 53 -0.48 14.98 16.62
C PRO A 53 -2.01 14.92 16.47
N ALA A 54 -2.58 15.67 15.51
CA ALA A 54 -4.02 15.72 15.27
C ALA A 54 -4.58 14.37 14.78
N ARG A 55 -3.75 13.53 14.15
CA ARG A 55 -4.14 12.18 13.67
C ARG A 55 -4.69 11.28 14.77
N ARG A 56 -4.40 11.57 16.04
CA ARG A 56 -4.92 10.82 17.20
C ARG A 56 -6.43 10.93 17.33
N LYS A 57 -7.04 11.97 16.77
CA LYS A 57 -8.49 12.17 16.72
C LYS A 57 -9.16 11.39 15.59
N LEU A 58 -8.37 10.89 14.63
CA LEU A 58 -8.86 10.14 13.48
C LEU A 58 -8.83 8.62 13.76
N PRO A 59 -9.81 7.87 13.22
CA PRO A 59 -9.73 6.41 13.09
C PRO A 59 -8.42 5.99 12.44
N LEU A 60 -7.91 4.80 12.79
CA LEU A 60 -6.63 4.31 12.25
C LEU A 60 -6.61 4.25 10.72
N SER A 61 -7.71 3.84 10.10
CA SER A 61 -7.87 3.73 8.64
C SER A 61 -7.84 5.07 7.92
N GLU A 62 -8.18 6.17 8.59
CA GLU A 62 -8.21 7.52 8.00
C GLU A 62 -6.88 8.27 8.14
N ARG A 63 -5.90 7.69 8.85
CA ARG A 63 -4.60 8.34 9.06
C ARG A 63 -3.76 8.28 7.79
N LEU A 64 -3.13 9.40 7.46
CA LEU A 64 -2.25 9.52 6.30
C LEU A 64 -0.97 8.70 6.47
N ILE A 65 -0.53 8.11 5.37
CA ILE A 65 0.75 7.37 5.27
C ILE A 65 1.73 8.19 4.44
N GLU A 66 3.02 8.16 4.82
CA GLU A 66 4.13 8.67 4.03
C GLU A 66 5.20 7.62 3.75
N VAL A 67 5.86 7.74 2.59
CA VAL A 67 7.06 6.97 2.26
C VAL A 67 8.26 7.56 3.00
N ILE A 68 8.94 6.74 3.80
CA ILE A 68 10.12 7.14 4.60
C ILE A 68 11.44 6.56 4.07
N ASP A 69 11.37 5.50 3.24
CA ASP A 69 12.52 4.84 2.62
C ASP A 69 12.05 4.18 1.33
N ASP A 70 12.66 4.54 0.20
CA ASP A 70 12.30 4.07 -1.15
C ASP A 70 13.19 2.93 -1.67
N ARG A 71 14.11 2.44 -0.84
CA ARG A 71 14.95 1.29 -1.20
C ARG A 71 14.09 0.07 -1.53
N GLN A 72 14.39 -0.59 -2.64
CA GLN A 72 13.68 -1.80 -3.04
C GLN A 72 13.70 -2.86 -1.92
N THR A 73 12.59 -3.59 -1.84
CA THR A 73 12.37 -4.68 -0.89
C THR A 73 12.77 -6.03 -1.46
N GLY A 74 12.91 -6.13 -2.79
CA GLY A 74 13.18 -7.37 -3.52
C GLY A 74 11.91 -8.15 -3.88
N GLU A 75 10.75 -7.68 -3.42
CA GLU A 75 9.44 -8.26 -3.73
C GLU A 75 8.74 -7.38 -4.75
N THR A 76 8.53 -7.87 -5.97
CA THR A 76 8.00 -7.08 -7.09
C THR A 76 6.71 -6.34 -6.72
N ILE A 77 5.76 -6.99 -6.04
CA ILE A 77 4.48 -6.37 -5.69
C ILE A 77 4.62 -5.24 -4.66
N LEU A 78 5.54 -5.38 -3.70
CA LEU A 78 5.82 -4.34 -2.71
C LEU A 78 6.55 -3.18 -3.37
N ASP A 79 7.47 -3.46 -4.29
CA ASP A 79 8.29 -2.46 -4.97
C ASP A 79 7.45 -1.61 -5.94
N GLU A 80 6.52 -2.22 -6.68
CA GLU A 80 5.59 -1.48 -7.53
C GLU A 80 4.61 -0.63 -6.70
N ALA A 81 4.09 -1.17 -5.58
CA ALA A 81 3.26 -0.39 -4.66
C ALA A 81 4.04 0.80 -4.07
N LEU A 82 5.27 0.58 -3.61
CA LEU A 82 6.13 1.62 -3.04
C LEU A 82 6.45 2.71 -4.07
N LYS A 83 6.74 2.32 -5.32
CA LYS A 83 6.97 3.23 -6.42
C LYS A 83 5.75 4.12 -6.71
N MET A 84 4.56 3.53 -6.76
CA MET A 84 3.30 4.28 -6.91
C MET A 84 3.08 5.25 -5.73
N MET A 85 3.33 4.80 -4.51
CA MET A 85 3.23 5.67 -3.33
C MET A 85 4.17 6.86 -3.41
N LYS A 86 5.42 6.64 -3.85
CA LYS A 86 6.40 7.70 -4.02
C LYS A 86 6.01 8.68 -5.12
N SER A 87 5.53 8.21 -6.27
CA SER A 87 5.14 9.10 -7.36
C SER A 87 3.94 9.99 -7.03
N VAL A 88 3.00 9.50 -6.20
CA VAL A 88 1.86 10.30 -5.74
C VAL A 88 2.29 11.34 -4.69
N GLN A 89 3.22 11.00 -3.80
CA GLN A 89 3.63 11.87 -2.70
C GLN A 89 4.74 12.88 -3.06
N ASP A 90 5.59 12.54 -4.03
CA ASP A 90 6.64 13.41 -4.57
C ASP A 90 6.60 13.36 -6.10
N PRO A 91 5.58 13.97 -6.73
CA PRO A 91 5.52 14.05 -8.17
C PRO A 91 6.72 14.85 -8.71
N PRO A 92 7.29 14.48 -9.86
CA PRO A 92 8.37 15.25 -10.47
C PRO A 92 7.92 16.70 -10.72
N SER A 93 8.80 17.64 -10.42
CA SER A 93 8.55 19.07 -10.62
C SER A 93 8.44 19.42 -12.11
N GLY A 94 7.22 19.61 -12.60
CA GLY A 94 6.90 20.18 -13.93
C GLY A 94 5.80 19.40 -14.64
N GLU A 95 4.58 19.93 -14.78
CA GLU A 95 4.20 20.76 -15.96
C GLU A 95 3.52 22.10 -15.65
N THR A 96 3.13 22.37 -14.41
CA THR A 96 2.60 23.68 -14.02
C THR A 96 3.68 24.42 -13.21
N GLY A 97 4.11 25.59 -13.69
CA GLY A 97 5.21 26.38 -13.10
C GLY A 97 4.95 26.95 -11.70
N TYR A 98 4.18 26.28 -10.87
CA TYR A 98 3.96 26.60 -9.47
C TYR A 98 4.83 25.70 -8.58
N VAL A 99 5.64 26.35 -7.75
CA VAL A 99 6.35 25.69 -6.65
C VAL A 99 5.32 25.37 -5.57
N SER A 100 4.69 24.19 -5.67
CA SER A 100 3.99 23.57 -4.54
C SER A 100 4.68 22.24 -4.28
N GLY A 101 5.77 22.30 -3.51
CA GLY A 101 6.49 21.11 -3.07
C GLY A 101 5.62 20.29 -2.13
N GLY A 102 5.32 19.05 -2.53
CA GLY A 102 4.62 18.05 -1.73
C GLY A 102 3.37 17.54 -2.46
N GLY A 103 3.45 16.31 -2.98
CA GLY A 103 2.29 15.59 -3.51
C GLY A 103 1.28 15.20 -2.42
N GLU A 104 0.14 14.66 -2.84
CA GLU A 104 -0.95 14.28 -1.93
C GLU A 104 -0.55 13.04 -1.10
N LYS A 105 -0.65 13.15 0.22
CA LYS A 105 -0.57 11.97 1.10
C LYS A 105 -1.98 11.44 1.34
N MET A 106 -2.16 10.14 1.12
CA MET A 106 -3.46 9.47 1.25
C MET A 106 -3.55 8.65 2.54
N SER A 107 -4.77 8.42 3.01
CA SER A 107 -5.05 7.58 4.19
C SER A 107 -4.76 6.10 3.93
N VAL A 108 -4.67 5.31 5.01
CA VAL A 108 -4.57 3.84 4.92
C VAL A 108 -5.69 3.29 4.03
N ASN A 109 -6.95 3.69 4.28
CA ASN A 109 -8.10 3.17 3.53
C ASN A 109 -8.01 3.51 2.04
N ASN A 110 -7.71 4.77 1.72
CA ASN A 110 -7.64 5.21 0.34
C ASN A 110 -6.52 4.50 -0.44
N TRP A 111 -5.42 4.12 0.22
CA TRP A 111 -4.38 3.29 -0.40
C TRP A 111 -4.89 1.88 -0.71
N ILE A 112 -5.64 1.26 0.20
CA ILE A 112 -6.20 -0.08 -0.03
C ILE A 112 -7.23 -0.03 -1.16
N ASP A 113 -8.12 0.97 -1.17
CA ASP A 113 -9.13 1.17 -2.22
C ASP A 113 -8.47 1.36 -3.59
N LEU A 114 -7.43 2.20 -3.67
CA LEU A 114 -6.70 2.47 -4.90
C LEU A 114 -5.99 1.22 -5.43
N LEU A 115 -5.25 0.50 -4.57
CA LEU A 115 -4.53 -0.74 -4.96
C LEU A 115 -5.48 -1.90 -5.30
N SER A 116 -6.73 -1.82 -4.84
CA SER A 116 -7.78 -2.79 -5.16
C SER A 116 -8.55 -2.43 -6.44
N GLY A 117 -8.35 -1.24 -6.99
CA GLY A 117 -9.10 -0.73 -8.15
C GLY A 117 -10.53 -0.30 -7.81
N GLU A 118 -10.84 -0.10 -6.52
CA GLU A 118 -12.16 0.34 -6.05
C GLU A 118 -12.32 1.87 -6.15
N THR A 119 -11.23 2.60 -6.42
CA THR A 119 -11.25 4.05 -6.62
C THR A 119 -11.27 4.41 -8.10
N TRP A 120 -12.19 5.31 -8.50
CA TRP A 120 -12.28 5.87 -9.85
C TRP A 120 -11.29 7.02 -10.13
N LYS A 121 -10.35 7.29 -9.22
CA LYS A 121 -9.35 8.36 -9.38
C LYS A 121 -8.38 7.94 -10.48
N VAL A 122 -8.58 8.45 -11.69
CA VAL A 122 -7.57 8.46 -12.74
C VAL A 122 -6.47 9.41 -12.26
N LEU A 123 -5.38 8.88 -11.74
CA LEU A 123 -4.16 9.65 -11.49
C LEU A 123 -3.59 10.01 -12.87
N ASN A 124 -3.94 11.19 -13.39
CA ASN A 124 -3.33 11.80 -14.57
C ASN A 124 -2.06 12.54 -14.19
#